data_AF-A0A3A4ZY07-F1
#
_entry.id   AF-A0A3A4ZY07-F1
#
_cell.length_a   1.000
_cell.length_b   1.000
_cell.length_c   1.000
_cell.angle_alpha   90.00
_cell.angle_beta   90.00
_cell.angle_gamma   90.00
#
_symmetry.space_group_name_H-M   'P 1'
#
loop_
_entity.id
_entity.type
_entity.pdbx_description
1 polymer ?
#
loop_
_entity_poly.entity_id
_entity_poly.type
_entity_poly.pdbx_seq_one_letter_code
_entity_poly.pdbx_strand_id
1 'polypeptide(L)'
;MEYIEAPHTYSKSSDRKAVFLAGGITNCPDWQSEITNLLNDQDVTLLNPRRKDFPINDPKASEVQINWEFENLRNADLILFWFPKESICPIALYELGAWCMASTPVLIGVHPEYERRIDIEVQTSLVRPEVEIVYSVQDLARQVTVWAKRGRDMPEGVKCSPAVECESPAVHSYLSLLQAVINRMASNSAGCKSWCITVVSGLVVLLLKEKANYILIATAPVILFCFLDCYYLAMEKLFRRRYNGFVKKLHSGDVSRSDLFVISPEKEISSSMIIGSFRSASIYLFYCALAAVVVAIWCVSL
;
A
#
# COMPACT_ATOMS: atom_id res chain seq x y z
N MET A 1 12.93 -29.91 5.84
CA MET A 1 13.95 -28.92 6.26
C MET A 1 15.33 -29.55 6.29
N GLU A 2 16.34 -28.84 5.79
CA GLU A 2 17.76 -29.15 5.97
C GLU A 2 18.34 -28.14 6.97
N TYR A 3 19.29 -28.57 7.82
CA TYR A 3 19.87 -27.74 8.86
C TYR A 3 21.40 -27.82 8.79
N ILE A 4 22.05 -26.67 8.66
CA ILE A 4 23.50 -26.54 8.55
C ILE A 4 23.97 -25.55 9.62
N GLU A 5 24.74 -26.06 10.58
CA GLU A 5 25.33 -25.26 11.65
C GLU A 5 26.79 -24.95 11.33
N ALA A 6 27.27 -23.75 11.71
CA ALA A 6 28.67 -23.43 11.61
C ALA A 6 29.56 -24.45 12.36
N PRO A 7 30.71 -24.88 11.80
CA PRO A 7 31.33 -24.43 10.56
C PRO A 7 31.06 -25.38 9.37
N HIS A 8 30.00 -26.20 9.42
CA HIS A 8 29.73 -27.19 8.37
C HIS A 8 29.45 -26.52 7.03
N THR A 9 30.05 -27.03 5.96
CA THR A 9 29.97 -26.42 4.64
C THR A 9 28.56 -26.53 4.06
N TYR A 10 28.03 -25.40 3.61
CA TYR A 10 26.87 -25.36 2.73
C TYR A 10 27.32 -25.27 1.28
N SER A 11 26.77 -26.14 0.43
CA SER A 11 26.87 -26.02 -1.02
C SER A 11 25.49 -25.81 -1.58
N LYS A 12 25.32 -24.77 -2.40
CA LYS A 12 24.05 -24.43 -3.02
C LYS A 12 23.66 -25.52 -4.05
N SER A 13 22.98 -26.55 -3.58
CA SER A 13 22.35 -27.57 -4.44
C SER A 13 20.98 -27.07 -4.92
N SER A 14 20.62 -27.36 -6.17
CA SER A 14 19.85 -26.45 -7.02
C SER A 14 18.38 -26.20 -6.70
N ASP A 15 17.77 -26.83 -5.68
CA ASP A 15 16.30 -26.81 -5.57
C ASP A 15 15.76 -26.28 -4.23
N ARG A 16 16.54 -26.33 -3.13
CA ARG A 16 16.06 -25.88 -1.80
C ARG A 16 16.53 -24.47 -1.50
N LYS A 17 15.59 -23.63 -1.06
CA LYS A 17 15.88 -22.24 -0.66
C LYS A 17 16.59 -22.19 0.68
N ALA A 18 17.68 -21.43 0.76
CA ALA A 18 18.45 -21.25 1.98
C ALA A 18 18.06 -19.99 2.76
N VAL A 19 17.95 -20.12 4.08
CA VAL A 19 17.62 -19.05 5.03
C VAL A 19 18.74 -18.94 6.06
N PHE A 20 19.39 -17.78 6.13
CA PHE A 20 20.44 -17.51 7.12
C PHE A 20 19.85 -16.91 8.40
N LEU A 21 20.26 -17.41 9.57
CA LEU A 21 19.76 -16.99 10.88
C LEU A 21 20.70 -15.98 11.56
N ALA A 22 20.70 -14.73 11.10
CA ALA A 22 21.48 -13.64 11.69
C ALA A 22 20.80 -13.04 12.94
N GLY A 23 21.59 -12.39 13.81
CA GLY A 23 21.07 -11.74 15.01
C GLY A 23 21.80 -12.14 16.29
N GLY A 24 21.09 -12.11 17.41
CA GLY A 24 21.67 -12.39 18.73
C GLY A 24 22.22 -13.82 18.86
N ILE A 25 23.46 -13.96 19.31
CA ILE A 25 24.11 -15.25 19.61
C ILE A 25 24.59 -15.27 21.07
N THR A 26 25.39 -14.27 21.45
CA THR A 26 25.98 -14.17 22.79
C THR A 26 25.08 -13.37 23.73
N ASN A 27 24.99 -13.81 24.99
CA ASN A 27 24.20 -13.15 26.06
C ASN A 27 22.72 -12.95 25.70
N CYS A 28 22.11 -13.91 25.01
CA CYS A 28 20.69 -13.89 24.69
C CYS A 28 20.12 -15.31 24.64
N PRO A 29 18.78 -15.46 24.75
CA PRO A 29 18.10 -16.74 24.55
C PRO A 29 18.45 -17.40 23.22
N ASP A 30 18.39 -18.72 23.18
CA ASP A 30 18.58 -19.51 21.96
C ASP A 30 17.31 -19.50 21.09
N TRP A 31 17.06 -18.34 20.48
CA TRP A 31 15.97 -18.15 19.53
C TRP A 31 16.19 -18.95 18.23
N GLN A 32 17.44 -19.33 17.91
CA GLN A 32 17.75 -20.15 16.74
C GLN A 32 17.14 -21.55 16.89
N SER A 33 17.23 -22.15 18.07
CA SER A 33 16.51 -23.40 18.38
C SER A 33 15.00 -23.23 18.31
N GLU A 34 14.46 -22.12 18.83
CA GLU A 34 13.02 -21.82 18.78
C GLU A 34 12.50 -21.72 17.34
N ILE A 35 13.16 -20.92 16.49
CA ILE A 35 12.73 -20.73 15.11
C ILE A 35 12.95 -21.98 14.25
N THR A 36 13.98 -22.77 14.53
CA THR A 36 14.21 -24.06 13.87
C THR A 36 13.05 -25.02 14.14
N ASN A 37 12.53 -25.05 15.37
CA ASN A 37 11.36 -25.86 15.71
C ASN A 37 10.09 -25.36 15.02
N LEU A 38 9.89 -24.03 14.95
CA LEU A 38 8.74 -23.42 14.29
C LEU A 38 8.72 -23.62 12.76
N LEU A 39 9.87 -23.92 12.15
CA LEU A 39 10.04 -24.10 10.71
C LEU A 39 10.28 -25.57 10.31
N ASN A 40 10.11 -26.52 11.23
CA ASN A 40 10.49 -27.92 11.03
C ASN A 40 9.78 -28.60 9.83
N ASP A 41 8.60 -28.12 9.47
CA ASP A 41 7.73 -28.61 8.41
C ASP A 41 7.99 -27.91 7.05
N GLN A 42 8.87 -26.91 7.02
CA GLN A 42 9.19 -26.16 5.81
C GLN A 42 10.29 -26.85 4.98
N ASP A 43 10.19 -26.71 3.66
CA ASP A 43 11.20 -27.22 2.71
C ASP A 43 12.25 -26.14 2.42
N VAL A 44 13.00 -25.77 3.45
CA VAL A 44 14.09 -24.78 3.41
C VAL A 44 15.36 -25.34 4.05
N THR A 45 16.51 -24.78 3.67
CA THR A 45 17.81 -25.04 4.31
C THR A 45 18.08 -23.91 5.31
N LEU A 46 18.17 -24.22 6.61
CA LEU A 46 18.54 -23.24 7.62
C LEU A 46 20.05 -23.21 7.81
N LEU A 47 20.66 -22.03 7.67
CA LEU A 47 22.06 -21.76 7.93
C LEU A 47 22.17 -21.09 9.30
N ASN A 48 22.61 -21.85 10.30
CA ASN A 48 22.67 -21.39 11.70
C ASN A 48 24.11 -21.03 12.11
N PRO A 49 24.42 -19.75 12.37
CA PRO A 49 25.75 -19.34 12.86
C PRO A 49 25.98 -19.71 14.34
N ARG A 50 24.93 -19.98 15.12
CA ARG A 50 25.06 -20.31 16.55
C ARG A 50 25.53 -21.75 16.73
N ARG A 51 26.80 -21.89 17.08
CA ARG A 51 27.43 -23.19 17.40
C ARG A 51 27.01 -23.65 18.78
N LYS A 52 26.59 -24.92 18.91
CA LYS A 52 26.31 -25.53 20.21
C LYS A 52 27.56 -25.61 21.08
N ASP A 53 28.69 -26.00 20.48
CA ASP A 53 29.98 -26.17 21.13
C ASP A 53 31.04 -25.28 20.45
N PHE A 54 31.18 -24.04 20.92
CA PHE A 54 32.19 -23.12 20.39
C PHE A 54 33.58 -23.42 20.99
N PRO A 55 34.62 -23.68 20.18
CA PRO A 55 35.95 -24.04 20.67
C PRO A 55 36.71 -22.80 21.16
N ILE A 56 36.40 -22.35 22.39
CA ILE A 56 36.94 -21.11 22.98
C ILE A 56 38.47 -21.09 23.13
N ASN A 57 39.09 -22.28 23.19
CA ASN A 57 40.53 -22.44 23.35
C ASN A 57 41.29 -22.51 22.01
N ASP A 58 40.59 -22.54 20.87
CA ASP A 58 41.22 -22.55 19.55
C ASP A 58 41.36 -21.10 19.03
N PRO A 59 42.59 -20.58 18.84
CA PRO A 59 42.81 -19.23 18.36
C PRO A 59 42.29 -18.99 16.93
N LYS A 60 42.05 -20.04 16.14
CA LYS A 60 41.48 -19.95 14.79
C LYS A 60 39.96 -20.01 14.77
N ALA A 61 39.31 -20.34 15.89
CA ALA A 61 37.86 -20.53 15.97
C ALA A 61 37.08 -19.32 15.44
N SER A 62 37.51 -18.12 15.82
CA SER A 62 36.88 -16.87 15.40
C SER A 62 37.04 -16.60 13.90
N GLU A 63 38.22 -16.87 13.33
CA GLU A 63 38.46 -16.69 11.89
C GLU A 63 37.58 -17.65 11.07
N VAL A 64 37.49 -18.91 11.49
CA VAL A 64 36.61 -19.91 10.87
C VAL A 64 35.15 -19.48 10.95
N GLN A 65 34.71 -18.97 12.11
CA GLN A 65 33.34 -18.47 12.30
C GLN A 65 33.04 -17.32 11.34
N ILE A 66 33.90 -16.28 11.32
CA ILE A 66 33.68 -15.09 10.50
C ILE A 66 33.67 -15.43 9.01
N ASN A 67 34.59 -16.28 8.56
CA ASN A 67 34.62 -16.73 7.16
C ASN A 67 33.34 -17.51 6.80
N TRP A 68 32.89 -18.40 7.69
CA TRP A 68 31.65 -19.15 7.48
C TRP A 68 30.43 -18.23 7.39
N GLU A 69 30.29 -17.25 8.30
CA GLU A 69 29.19 -16.28 8.27
C GLU A 69 29.23 -15.43 7.00
N PHE A 70 30.42 -14.95 6.61
CA PHE A 70 30.64 -14.14 5.42
C PHE A 70 30.20 -14.85 4.13
N GLU A 71 30.57 -16.13 3.98
CA GLU A 71 30.20 -16.94 2.82
C GLU A 71 28.71 -17.25 2.80
N ASN A 72 28.15 -17.67 3.94
CA ASN A 72 26.78 -18.15 4.00
C ASN A 72 25.74 -17.03 3.94
N LEU A 73 26.04 -15.84 4.45
CA LEU A 73 25.22 -14.65 4.23
C LEU A 73 25.05 -14.35 2.73
N ARG A 74 26.09 -14.61 1.91
CA ARG A 74 26.05 -14.39 0.45
C ARG A 74 25.37 -15.51 -0.33
N ASN A 75 25.44 -16.74 0.19
CA ASN A 75 24.85 -17.90 -0.47
C ASN A 75 23.36 -18.10 -0.13
N ALA A 76 22.87 -17.47 0.93
CA ALA A 76 21.47 -17.53 1.35
C ALA A 76 20.53 -16.82 0.37
N ASP A 77 19.31 -17.35 0.22
CA ASP A 77 18.25 -16.76 -0.58
C ASP A 77 17.37 -15.80 0.25
N LEU A 78 17.45 -15.91 1.58
CA LEU A 78 16.81 -15.04 2.56
C LEU A 78 17.74 -14.88 3.77
N ILE A 79 17.83 -13.66 4.31
CA ILE A 79 18.54 -13.38 5.56
C ILE A 79 17.54 -12.96 6.61
N LEU A 80 17.55 -13.67 7.73
CA LEU A 80 16.68 -13.45 8.86
C LEU A 80 17.45 -12.77 9.97
N PHE A 81 16.93 -11.67 10.53
CA PHE A 81 17.50 -11.01 11.70
C PHE A 81 16.57 -11.10 12.89
N TRP A 82 17.08 -11.55 14.05
CA TRP A 82 16.38 -11.41 15.33
C TRP A 82 17.22 -10.63 16.35
N PHE A 83 16.63 -9.56 16.87
CA PHE A 83 17.23 -8.69 17.90
C PHE A 83 16.56 -8.91 19.26
N PRO A 84 17.19 -9.71 20.16
CA PRO A 84 16.68 -9.97 21.50
C PRO A 84 16.93 -8.80 22.45
N LYS A 85 16.13 -8.64 23.51
CA LYS A 85 16.27 -7.50 24.44
C LYS A 85 17.55 -7.54 25.29
N GLU A 86 18.16 -8.71 25.44
CA GLU A 86 19.29 -8.93 26.35
C GLU A 86 20.64 -8.45 25.79
N SER A 87 20.75 -8.28 24.46
CA SER A 87 22.03 -8.01 23.80
C SER A 87 21.89 -7.02 22.65
N ILE A 88 22.77 -6.02 22.58
CA ILE A 88 22.78 -5.00 21.51
C ILE A 88 23.05 -5.61 20.13
N CYS A 89 23.74 -6.75 20.04
CA CYS A 89 24.07 -7.40 18.76
C CYS A 89 24.76 -6.46 17.74
N PRO A 90 25.89 -5.81 18.09
CA PRO A 90 26.50 -4.78 17.23
C PRO A 90 26.97 -5.29 15.86
N ILE A 91 27.45 -6.55 15.78
CA ILE A 91 27.82 -7.16 14.50
C ILE A 91 26.57 -7.39 13.63
N ALA A 92 25.47 -7.88 14.22
CA ALA A 92 24.22 -8.05 13.50
C ALA A 92 23.60 -6.72 13.04
N LEU A 93 23.77 -5.62 13.79
CA LEU A 93 23.39 -4.28 13.34
C LEU A 93 24.21 -3.82 12.12
N TYR A 94 25.52 -4.09 12.13
CA TYR A 94 26.41 -3.81 11.00
C TYR A 94 26.00 -4.61 9.76
N GLU A 95 25.76 -5.91 9.93
CA GLU A 95 25.28 -6.80 8.86
C GLU A 95 23.91 -6.38 8.34
N LEU A 96 22.98 -6.02 9.22
CA LEU A 96 21.67 -5.51 8.84
C LEU A 96 21.82 -4.27 7.95
N GLY A 97 22.67 -3.33 8.31
CA GLY A 97 22.97 -2.15 7.50
C GLY A 97 23.48 -2.52 6.11
N ALA A 98 24.40 -3.49 6.00
CA ALA A 98 24.92 -3.96 4.73
C ALA A 98 23.84 -4.63 3.85
N TRP A 99 23.01 -5.50 4.44
CA TRP A 99 22.00 -6.27 3.72
C TRP A 99 20.75 -5.46 3.39
N CYS A 100 20.41 -4.43 4.18
CA CYS A 100 19.42 -3.43 3.82
C CYS A 100 19.81 -2.62 2.57
N MET A 101 21.07 -2.66 2.12
CA MET A 101 21.49 -2.02 0.87
C MET A 101 21.56 -3.00 -0.31
N ALA A 102 21.51 -4.32 -0.07
CA ALA A 102 21.60 -5.36 -1.09
C ALA A 102 20.23 -5.83 -1.60
N SER A 103 20.15 -6.43 -2.79
CA SER A 103 18.89 -6.95 -3.34
C SER A 103 18.40 -8.25 -2.69
N THR A 104 19.21 -8.89 -1.83
CA THR A 104 18.83 -10.10 -1.10
C THR A 104 17.65 -9.79 -0.16
N PRO A 105 16.60 -10.64 -0.16
CA PRO A 105 15.50 -10.52 0.79
C PRO A 105 15.98 -10.55 2.24
N VAL A 106 15.42 -9.67 3.06
CA VAL A 106 15.63 -9.65 4.52
C VAL A 106 14.30 -9.71 5.25
N LEU A 107 14.26 -10.41 6.38
CA LEU A 107 13.16 -10.39 7.33
C LEU A 107 13.72 -10.06 8.71
N ILE A 108 13.03 -9.20 9.45
CA ILE A 108 13.56 -8.60 10.67
C ILE A 108 12.54 -8.77 11.78
N GLY A 109 12.97 -9.36 12.88
CA GLY A 109 12.25 -9.37 14.14
C GLY A 109 13.04 -8.67 15.23
N VAL A 110 12.32 -7.90 16.06
CA VAL A 110 12.90 -7.12 17.15
C VAL A 110 12.05 -7.34 18.40
N HIS A 111 12.67 -7.75 19.51
CA HIS A 111 11.93 -7.85 20.76
C HIS A 111 11.37 -6.45 21.16
N PRO A 112 10.12 -6.33 21.67
CA PRO A 112 9.50 -5.03 21.99
C PRO A 112 10.35 -4.12 22.89
N GLU A 113 11.10 -4.73 23.80
CA GLU A 113 11.98 -4.07 24.78
C GLU A 113 13.44 -3.92 24.31
N TYR A 114 13.75 -4.22 23.04
CA TYR A 114 15.11 -4.08 22.53
C TYR A 114 15.56 -2.61 22.52
N GLU A 115 16.77 -2.35 23.05
CA GLU A 115 17.28 -1.00 23.32
C GLU A 115 17.33 -0.09 22.08
N ARG A 116 17.67 -0.67 20.91
CA ARG A 116 17.80 0.05 19.64
C ARG A 116 16.62 -0.20 18.69
N ARG A 117 15.45 -0.57 19.23
CA ARG A 117 14.26 -0.91 18.43
C ARG A 117 13.85 0.22 17.48
N ILE A 118 13.78 1.46 17.99
CA ILE A 118 13.39 2.63 17.21
C ILE A 118 14.39 2.87 16.06
N ASP A 119 15.69 2.69 16.30
CA ASP A 119 16.70 2.86 15.25
C ASP A 119 16.50 1.86 14.12
N ILE A 120 16.26 0.58 14.44
CA ILE A 120 15.98 -0.45 13.45
C ILE A 120 14.68 -0.13 12.70
N GLU A 121 13.61 0.21 13.41
CA GLU A 121 12.31 0.52 12.80
C GLU A 121 12.40 1.69 11.81
N VAL A 122 12.95 2.81 12.25
CA VAL A 122 13.03 4.02 11.44
C VAL A 122 13.99 3.82 10.28
N GLN A 123 15.22 3.36 10.51
CA GLN A 123 16.21 3.21 9.43
C GLN A 123 15.76 2.18 8.38
N THR A 124 15.21 1.04 8.82
CA THR A 124 14.67 0.04 7.89
C THR A 124 13.52 0.64 7.09
N SER A 125 12.58 1.36 7.70
CA SER A 125 11.45 1.95 6.97
C SER A 125 11.88 2.97 5.90
N LEU A 126 13.02 3.64 6.08
CA LEU A 126 13.55 4.61 5.12
C LEU A 126 14.24 3.94 3.92
N VAL A 127 14.89 2.79 4.13
CA VAL A 127 15.74 2.12 3.10
C VAL A 127 15.05 0.91 2.46
N ARG A 128 14.24 0.20 3.25
CA ARG A 128 13.51 -1.03 2.93
C ARG A 128 12.06 -0.93 3.44
N PRO A 129 11.25 0.05 2.96
CA PRO A 129 9.87 0.25 3.42
C PRO A 129 8.95 -0.97 3.23
N GLU A 130 9.34 -1.92 2.38
CA GLU A 130 8.67 -3.20 2.15
C GLU A 130 8.91 -4.25 3.25
N VAL A 131 9.94 -4.09 4.07
CA VAL A 131 10.27 -5.04 5.14
C VAL A 131 9.42 -4.73 6.36
N GLU A 132 8.49 -5.63 6.67
CA GLU A 132 7.70 -5.56 7.89
C GLU A 132 8.48 -6.13 9.06
N ILE A 133 8.80 -5.27 10.02
CA ILE A 133 9.42 -5.68 11.28
C ILE A 133 8.35 -6.28 12.20
N VAL A 134 8.65 -7.46 12.74
CA VAL A 134 7.78 -8.18 13.68
C VAL A 134 8.39 -8.22 15.07
N TYR A 135 7.57 -8.54 16.07
CA TYR A 135 7.94 -8.38 17.48
C TYR A 135 8.05 -9.69 18.27
N SER A 136 8.00 -10.83 17.57
CA SER A 136 8.13 -12.15 18.16
C SER A 136 8.81 -13.11 17.19
N VAL A 137 9.47 -14.14 17.72
CA VAL A 137 10.09 -15.21 16.91
C VAL A 137 9.00 -15.99 16.15
N GLN A 138 7.81 -16.11 16.73
CA GLN A 138 6.64 -16.75 16.11
C GLN A 138 6.21 -16.03 14.84
N ASP A 139 6.10 -14.70 14.90
CA ASP A 139 5.69 -13.87 13.77
C ASP A 139 6.75 -13.88 12.69
N LEU A 140 8.02 -13.90 13.10
CA LEU A 140 9.17 -14.01 12.21
C LEU A 140 9.16 -15.36 11.46
N ALA A 141 8.90 -16.47 12.16
CA ALA A 141 8.73 -17.78 11.55
C ALA A 141 7.55 -17.83 10.57
N ARG A 142 6.44 -17.15 10.89
CA ARG A 142 5.29 -17.01 9.96
C ARG A 142 5.70 -16.30 8.67
N GLN A 143 6.49 -15.23 8.75
CA GLN A 143 7.00 -14.54 7.56
C GLN A 143 7.90 -15.46 6.71
N VAL A 144 8.79 -16.24 7.33
CA VAL A 144 9.63 -17.22 6.63
C VAL A 144 8.78 -18.29 5.95
N THR A 145 7.74 -18.80 6.61
CA THR A 145 6.82 -19.79 6.04
C THR A 145 6.10 -19.26 4.79
N VAL A 146 5.64 -18.01 4.83
CA VAL A 146 5.02 -17.36 3.66
C VAL A 146 6.04 -17.20 2.53
N TRP A 147 7.25 -16.76 2.84
CA TRP A 147 8.32 -16.60 1.86
C TRP A 147 8.74 -17.93 1.22
N ALA A 148 8.85 -19.01 2.01
CA ALA A 148 9.23 -20.34 1.53
C ALA A 148 8.20 -20.91 0.54
N LYS A 149 6.91 -20.63 0.75
CA LYS A 149 5.82 -21.03 -0.15
C LYS A 149 5.80 -20.25 -1.46
N ARG A 150 6.38 -19.04 -1.50
CA ARG A 150 6.52 -18.25 -2.74
C ARG A 150 7.60 -18.89 -3.61
N GLY A 151 7.21 -19.69 -4.59
CA GLY A 151 8.18 -20.34 -5.49
C GLY A 151 7.77 -21.69 -6.07
N ARG A 152 6.54 -22.18 -5.82
CA ARG A 152 6.00 -23.35 -6.53
C ARG A 152 4.95 -23.05 -7.59
N ASP A 153 4.18 -21.95 -7.52
CA ASP A 153 3.06 -21.69 -8.46
C ASP A 153 2.64 -20.20 -8.62
N MET A 154 3.53 -19.20 -8.52
CA MET A 154 3.07 -17.79 -8.65
C MET A 154 4.03 -16.90 -9.45
N PRO A 155 3.54 -16.12 -10.43
CA PRO A 155 4.38 -15.30 -11.32
C PRO A 155 5.10 -14.18 -10.57
N GLU A 156 6.33 -13.90 -11.00
CA GLU A 156 7.17 -12.80 -10.54
C GLU A 156 6.41 -11.47 -10.63
N GLY A 157 6.20 -10.82 -9.48
CA GLY A 157 5.53 -9.52 -9.41
C GLY A 157 4.66 -9.26 -8.19
N VAL A 158 4.50 -10.21 -7.25
CA VAL A 158 3.68 -10.01 -6.05
C VAL A 158 4.49 -9.33 -4.94
N LYS A 159 4.22 -8.04 -4.72
CA LYS A 159 4.79 -7.22 -3.65
C LYS A 159 4.37 -7.77 -2.28
N CYS A 160 5.33 -7.99 -1.39
CA CYS A 160 5.05 -8.19 0.04
C CYS A 160 4.85 -6.82 0.70
N SER A 161 3.63 -6.32 0.70
CA SER A 161 3.13 -5.52 1.82
C SER A 161 2.23 -6.47 2.63
N PRO A 162 2.10 -6.33 3.96
CA PRO A 162 1.11 -7.09 4.71
C PRO A 162 -0.21 -6.90 4.00
N ALA A 163 -0.84 -8.00 3.60
CA ALA A 163 -2.17 -7.95 3.02
C ALA A 163 -3.01 -7.12 3.98
N VAL A 164 -3.42 -5.94 3.54
CA VAL A 164 -4.38 -5.17 4.30
C VAL A 164 -5.61 -6.08 4.36
N GLU A 165 -5.86 -6.68 5.52
CA GLU A 165 -7.00 -7.58 5.69
C GLU A 165 -8.25 -6.83 5.25
N CYS A 166 -9.10 -7.49 4.44
CA CYS A 166 -10.32 -6.89 3.90
C CYS A 166 -11.21 -6.29 5.00
N GLU A 167 -11.14 -6.84 6.22
CA GLU A 167 -11.89 -6.43 7.40
C GLU A 167 -11.14 -5.44 8.31
N SER A 168 -9.97 -4.95 7.88
CA SER A 168 -9.19 -4.00 8.67
C SER A 168 -9.98 -2.69 8.90
N PRO A 169 -10.00 -2.15 10.14
CA PRO A 169 -10.61 -0.85 10.41
C PRO A 169 -10.08 0.29 9.53
N ALA A 170 -8.84 0.18 9.04
CA ALA A 170 -8.24 1.13 8.13
C ALA A 170 -8.87 1.09 6.72
N VAL A 171 -9.22 -0.09 6.21
CA VAL A 171 -9.93 -0.26 4.92
C VAL A 171 -11.31 0.34 5.02
N HIS A 172 -12.05 0.00 6.08
CA HIS A 172 -13.39 0.55 6.31
C HIS A 172 -13.35 2.08 6.40
N SER A 173 -12.37 2.64 7.12
CA SER A 173 -12.19 4.09 7.23
C SER A 173 -11.85 4.74 5.89
N TYR A 174 -10.98 4.11 5.10
CA TYR A 174 -10.59 4.63 3.79
C TYR A 174 -11.72 4.58 2.77
N LEU A 175 -12.45 3.46 2.67
CA LEU A 175 -13.62 3.33 1.81
C LEU A 175 -14.72 4.34 2.22
N SER A 176 -14.91 4.54 3.52
CA SER A 176 -15.85 5.54 4.05
C SER A 176 -15.43 6.97 3.67
N LEU A 177 -14.13 7.28 3.69
CA LEU A 177 -13.59 8.57 3.29
C LEU A 177 -13.80 8.82 1.79
N LEU A 178 -13.51 7.83 0.94
CA LEU A 178 -13.78 7.92 -0.50
C LEU A 178 -15.28 8.09 -0.78
N GLN A 179 -16.13 7.33 -0.08
CA GLN A 179 -17.59 7.47 -0.20
C GLN A 179 -18.08 8.86 0.24
N ALA A 180 -17.51 9.42 1.30
CA ALA A 180 -17.84 10.78 1.74
C ALA A 180 -17.47 11.83 0.67
N VAL A 181 -16.33 11.68 -0.01
CA VAL A 181 -15.95 12.55 -1.13
C VAL A 181 -16.90 12.38 -2.32
N ILE A 182 -17.24 11.14 -2.70
CA ILE A 182 -18.21 10.83 -3.77
C ILE A 182 -19.56 11.50 -3.46
N ASN A 183 -20.06 11.35 -2.23
CA ASN A 183 -21.32 11.95 -1.80
C ASN A 183 -21.27 13.48 -1.84
N ARG A 184 -20.15 14.10 -1.46
CA ARG A 184 -19.95 15.56 -1.58
C ARG A 184 -19.98 16.01 -3.05
N MET A 185 -19.35 15.26 -3.97
CA MET A 185 -19.39 15.59 -5.40
C MET A 185 -20.80 15.45 -5.97
N ALA A 186 -21.50 14.37 -5.64
CA ALA A 186 -22.89 14.16 -6.06
C ALA A 186 -23.83 15.25 -5.49
N SER A 187 -23.63 15.64 -4.23
CA SER A 187 -24.37 16.74 -3.59
C SER A 187 -24.11 18.08 -4.26
N ASN A 188 -22.85 18.41 -4.58
CA ASN A 188 -22.51 19.64 -5.30
C ASN A 188 -23.07 19.65 -6.73
N SER A 189 -23.07 18.52 -7.42
CA SER A 189 -23.72 18.32 -8.72
C SER A 189 -25.23 18.57 -8.65
N ALA A 190 -25.91 17.99 -7.66
CA ALA A 190 -27.34 18.25 -7.42
C ALA A 190 -27.59 19.73 -7.05
N GLY A 191 -26.70 20.31 -6.24
CA GLY A 191 -26.73 21.72 -5.87
C GLY A 191 -26.66 22.64 -7.08
N CYS A 192 -25.85 22.32 -8.09
CA CYS A 192 -25.79 23.09 -9.34
C CYS A 192 -27.16 23.16 -10.03
N LYS A 193 -27.90 22.04 -10.06
CA LYS A 193 -29.24 21.99 -10.65
C LYS A 193 -30.24 22.84 -9.86
N SER A 194 -30.24 22.71 -8.53
CA SER A 194 -31.12 23.49 -7.65
C SER A 194 -30.86 24.99 -7.74
N TRP A 195 -29.59 25.42 -7.67
CA TRP A 195 -29.22 26.84 -7.80
C TRP A 195 -29.51 27.37 -9.20
N CYS A 196 -29.31 26.55 -10.24
CA CYS A 196 -29.65 26.93 -11.61
C CYS A 196 -31.15 27.18 -11.77
N ILE A 197 -32.02 26.29 -11.26
CA ILE A 197 -33.48 26.50 -11.29
C ILE A 197 -33.84 27.80 -10.57
N THR A 198 -33.33 28.02 -9.36
CA THR A 198 -33.66 29.22 -8.58
C THR A 198 -33.29 30.50 -9.32
N VAL A 199 -32.06 30.58 -9.85
CA VAL A 199 -31.59 31.76 -10.58
C VAL A 199 -32.35 31.96 -11.89
N VAL A 200 -32.51 30.90 -12.69
CA VAL A 200 -33.20 30.97 -13.99
C VAL A 200 -34.68 31.32 -13.80
N SER A 201 -35.35 30.76 -12.78
CA SER A 201 -36.75 31.08 -12.49
C SER A 201 -36.93 32.56 -12.13
N GLY A 202 -36.05 33.11 -11.29
CA GLY A 202 -36.06 34.54 -10.97
C GLY A 202 -35.83 35.43 -12.19
N LEU A 203 -34.88 35.06 -13.05
CA LEU A 203 -34.60 35.80 -14.28
C LEU A 203 -35.75 35.72 -15.29
N VAL A 204 -36.41 34.57 -15.42
CA VAL A 204 -37.59 34.38 -16.27
C VAL A 204 -38.73 35.31 -15.86
N VAL A 205 -39.00 35.46 -14.56
CA VAL A 205 -40.04 36.37 -14.07
C VAL A 205 -39.74 37.84 -14.46
N LEU A 206 -38.47 38.24 -14.45
CA LEU A 206 -38.06 39.59 -14.87
C LEU A 206 -38.20 39.78 -16.38
N LEU A 207 -37.85 38.76 -17.18
CA LEU A 207 -38.00 38.77 -18.63
C LEU A 207 -39.46 39.00 -19.06
N LEU A 208 -40.40 38.36 -18.38
CA LEU A 208 -41.83 38.52 -18.66
C LEU A 208 -42.37 39.92 -18.32
N LYS A 209 -41.71 40.67 -17.42
CA LYS A 209 -42.14 42.01 -17.01
C LYS A 209 -41.62 43.13 -17.91
N GLU A 210 -40.33 43.12 -18.24
CA GLU A 210 -39.64 44.27 -18.84
C GLU A 210 -39.64 44.26 -20.38
N LYS A 211 -40.19 43.22 -21.05
CA LYS A 211 -40.21 43.04 -22.53
C LYS A 211 -38.86 43.26 -23.22
N ALA A 212 -37.77 43.08 -22.49
CA ALA A 212 -36.44 43.33 -22.99
C ALA A 212 -35.75 42.01 -23.35
N ASN A 213 -34.96 42.04 -24.43
CA ASN A 213 -34.33 40.87 -25.04
C ASN A 213 -33.09 40.41 -24.25
N TYR A 214 -33.23 40.19 -22.93
CA TYR A 214 -32.15 39.76 -22.04
C TYR A 214 -31.92 38.24 -22.04
N ILE A 215 -32.26 37.54 -23.14
CA ILE A 215 -32.08 36.08 -23.24
C ILE A 215 -30.63 35.66 -22.94
N LEU A 216 -29.65 36.47 -23.39
CA LEU A 216 -28.24 36.20 -23.14
C LEU A 216 -27.93 36.12 -21.63
N ILE A 217 -28.56 36.99 -20.84
CA ILE A 217 -28.40 37.05 -19.38
C ILE A 217 -29.02 35.82 -18.71
N ALA A 218 -30.16 35.33 -19.20
CA ALA A 218 -30.80 34.11 -18.67
C ALA A 218 -30.06 32.83 -19.09
N THR A 219 -29.40 32.80 -20.25
CA THR A 219 -28.60 31.66 -20.70
C THR A 219 -27.24 31.53 -20.00
N ALA A 220 -26.64 32.65 -19.56
CA ALA A 220 -25.35 32.64 -18.88
C ALA A 220 -25.27 31.72 -17.64
N PRO A 221 -26.21 31.79 -16.66
CA PRO A 221 -26.19 30.88 -15.51
C PRO A 221 -26.47 29.42 -15.91
N VAL A 222 -27.27 29.17 -16.95
CA VAL A 222 -27.50 27.81 -17.47
C VAL A 222 -26.18 27.18 -17.93
N ILE A 223 -25.40 27.91 -18.74
CA ILE A 223 -24.09 27.46 -19.23
C ILE A 223 -23.11 27.26 -18.07
N LEU A 224 -23.02 28.23 -17.16
CA LEU A 224 -22.11 28.18 -16.02
C LEU A 224 -22.40 26.99 -15.10
N PHE A 225 -23.66 26.82 -14.67
CA PHE A 225 -24.03 25.72 -13.80
C PHE A 225 -23.91 24.37 -14.52
N CYS A 226 -24.19 24.31 -15.82
CA CYS A 226 -23.96 23.10 -16.60
C CYS A 226 -22.48 22.70 -16.63
N PHE A 227 -21.57 23.66 -16.80
CA PHE A 227 -20.13 23.40 -16.77
C PHE A 227 -19.69 22.88 -15.39
N LEU A 228 -20.13 23.55 -14.31
CA LEU A 228 -19.83 23.14 -12.93
C LEU A 228 -20.40 21.75 -12.62
N ASP A 229 -21.62 21.45 -13.07
CA ASP A 229 -22.23 20.14 -12.89
C ASP A 229 -21.44 19.05 -13.65
N CYS A 230 -21.02 19.33 -14.89
CA CYS A 230 -20.14 18.42 -15.65
C CYS A 230 -18.80 18.18 -14.94
N TYR A 231 -18.23 19.22 -14.34
CA TYR A 231 -16.99 19.14 -13.56
C TYR A 231 -17.17 18.25 -12.32
N TYR A 232 -18.20 18.48 -11.51
CA TYR A 232 -18.48 17.67 -10.32
C TYR A 232 -18.79 16.21 -10.68
N LEU A 233 -19.55 15.97 -11.76
CA LEU A 233 -19.81 14.61 -12.24
C LEU A 233 -18.53 13.92 -12.78
N ALA A 234 -17.65 14.65 -13.45
CA ALA A 234 -16.36 14.11 -13.88
C ALA A 234 -15.49 13.71 -12.68
N MET A 235 -15.44 14.56 -11.64
CA MET A 235 -14.75 14.25 -10.39
C MET A 235 -15.34 13.05 -9.67
N GLU A 236 -16.66 12.99 -9.57
CA GLU A 236 -17.35 11.84 -9.00
C GLU A 236 -16.97 10.53 -9.71
N LYS A 237 -16.97 10.52 -11.05
CA LYS A 237 -16.55 9.35 -11.85
C LYS A 237 -15.09 8.96 -11.59
N LEU A 238 -14.19 9.92 -11.40
CA LEU A 238 -12.79 9.65 -11.05
C LEU A 238 -12.66 9.01 -9.67
N PHE A 239 -13.37 9.54 -8.67
CA PHE A 239 -13.35 8.94 -7.33
C PHE A 239 -14.03 7.57 -7.28
N ARG A 240 -15.12 7.36 -8.05
CA ARG A 240 -15.74 6.03 -8.21
C ARG A 240 -14.78 5.03 -8.86
N ARG A 241 -14.00 5.44 -9.87
CA ARG A 241 -12.95 4.59 -10.47
C ARG A 241 -11.87 4.25 -9.47
N ARG A 242 -11.39 5.22 -8.68
CA ARG A 242 -10.43 4.96 -7.62
C ARG A 242 -10.98 4.02 -6.55
N TYR A 243 -12.23 4.22 -6.12
CA TYR A 243 -12.92 3.32 -5.18
C TYR A 243 -12.97 1.89 -5.72
N ASN A 244 -13.50 1.70 -6.94
CA ASN A 244 -13.61 0.38 -7.57
C ASN A 244 -12.23 -0.24 -7.85
N GLY A 245 -11.25 0.57 -8.25
CA GLY A 245 -9.87 0.14 -8.46
C GLY A 245 -9.22 -0.33 -7.16
N PHE A 246 -9.46 0.38 -6.06
CA PHE A 246 -8.99 -0.02 -4.74
C PHE A 246 -9.69 -1.32 -4.27
N VAL A 247 -11.01 -1.45 -4.42
CA VAL A 247 -11.73 -2.70 -4.11
C VAL A 247 -11.21 -3.87 -4.95
N LYS A 248 -10.93 -3.65 -6.23
CA LYS A 248 -10.34 -4.66 -7.11
C LYS A 248 -8.96 -5.10 -6.62
N LYS A 249 -8.09 -4.14 -6.25
CA LYS A 249 -6.78 -4.42 -5.64
C LYS A 249 -6.93 -5.18 -4.32
N LEU A 250 -7.92 -4.83 -3.51
CA LEU A 250 -8.21 -5.47 -2.22
C LEU A 250 -8.57 -6.94 -2.40
N HIS A 251 -9.46 -7.24 -3.33
CA HIS A 251 -9.82 -8.62 -3.66
C HIS A 251 -8.67 -9.42 -4.31
N SER A 252 -7.76 -8.75 -5.04
CA SER A 252 -6.59 -9.41 -5.63
C SER A 252 -5.41 -9.56 -4.67
N GLY A 253 -5.51 -9.09 -3.42
CA GLY A 253 -4.44 -9.16 -2.44
C GLY A 253 -3.22 -8.28 -2.76
N ASP A 254 -3.38 -7.28 -3.65
CA ASP A 254 -2.32 -6.40 -4.16
C ASP A 254 -2.44 -4.97 -3.58
N VAL A 255 -2.95 -4.86 -2.34
CA VAL A 255 -3.08 -3.57 -1.64
C VAL A 255 -1.89 -3.37 -0.73
N SER A 256 -1.18 -2.25 -0.96
CA SER A 256 -0.14 -1.78 -0.06
C SER A 256 -0.68 -0.73 0.92
N ARG A 257 -0.02 -0.53 2.06
CA ARG A 257 -0.33 0.56 3.01
C ARG A 257 -0.25 1.95 2.34
N SER A 258 0.57 2.10 1.30
CA SER A 258 0.69 3.33 0.50
C SER A 258 -0.53 3.61 -0.40
N ASP A 259 -1.38 2.62 -0.64
CA ASP A 259 -2.64 2.81 -1.37
C ASP A 259 -3.77 3.34 -0.47
N LEU A 260 -3.64 3.19 0.86
CA LEU A 260 -4.59 3.70 1.86
C LEU A 260 -4.43 5.21 2.08
N PHE A 261 -5.53 5.87 2.42
CA PHE A 261 -5.61 7.30 2.77
C PHE A 261 -5.14 8.28 1.67
N VAL A 262 -4.92 7.80 0.44
CA VAL A 262 -4.70 8.68 -0.71
C VAL A 262 -6.04 9.22 -1.21
N ILE A 263 -6.27 10.52 -0.98
CA ILE A 263 -7.49 11.24 -1.39
C ILE A 263 -7.17 12.12 -2.61
N SER A 264 -6.76 11.47 -3.70
CA SER A 264 -6.52 12.13 -4.97
C SER A 264 -7.23 11.36 -6.07
N PRO A 265 -7.80 12.03 -7.09
CA PRO A 265 -8.33 11.34 -8.24
C PRO A 265 -7.21 10.52 -8.91
N GLU A 266 -7.56 9.35 -9.44
CA GLU A 266 -6.59 8.42 -10.07
C GLU A 266 -5.82 9.07 -11.23
N LYS A 267 -6.46 10.03 -11.91
CA LYS A 267 -5.88 10.85 -12.96
C LYS A 267 -6.31 12.29 -12.75
N GLU A 268 -5.46 13.22 -13.17
CA GLU A 268 -5.88 14.61 -13.26
C GLU A 268 -7.09 14.77 -14.18
N ILE A 269 -7.91 15.77 -13.87
CA ILE A 269 -9.12 16.06 -14.63
C ILE A 269 -8.72 16.53 -16.02
N SER A 270 -8.99 15.70 -17.03
CA SER A 270 -8.85 16.09 -18.43
C SER A 270 -10.12 16.77 -18.94
N SER A 271 -9.96 17.77 -19.82
CA SER A 271 -11.07 18.44 -20.51
C SER A 271 -11.98 17.46 -21.25
N SER A 272 -11.43 16.37 -21.79
CA SER A 272 -12.20 15.30 -22.45
C SER A 272 -13.22 14.62 -21.53
N MET A 273 -12.91 14.52 -20.24
CA MET A 273 -13.76 13.86 -19.25
C MET A 273 -14.92 14.76 -18.81
N ILE A 274 -14.67 16.07 -18.69
CA ILE A 274 -15.70 17.07 -18.42
C ILE A 274 -16.69 17.10 -19.60
N ILE A 275 -16.18 17.14 -20.84
CA ILE A 275 -17.02 17.10 -22.04
C ILE A 275 -17.80 15.77 -22.11
N GLY A 276 -17.16 14.65 -21.79
CA GLY A 276 -17.82 13.35 -21.73
C GLY A 276 -18.92 13.27 -20.66
N SER A 277 -18.84 14.06 -19.59
CA SER A 277 -19.88 14.14 -18.57
C SER A 277 -21.15 14.85 -19.03
N PHE A 278 -21.07 15.74 -20.02
CA PHE A 278 -22.25 16.38 -20.60
C PHE A 278 -23.23 15.39 -21.21
N ARG A 279 -22.74 14.27 -21.76
CA ARG A 279 -23.57 13.18 -22.32
C ARG A 279 -24.24 12.31 -21.26
N SER A 280 -24.03 12.57 -19.97
CA SER A 280 -24.74 11.88 -18.90
C SER A 280 -26.23 12.19 -18.97
N ALA A 281 -27.09 11.18 -18.87
CA ALA A 281 -28.54 11.36 -18.91
C ALA A 281 -29.04 12.40 -17.90
N SER A 282 -28.45 12.45 -16.70
CA SER A 282 -28.84 13.42 -15.65
C SER A 282 -28.52 14.88 -16.02
N ILE A 283 -27.41 15.14 -16.71
CA ILE A 283 -27.01 16.49 -17.11
C ILE A 283 -27.73 16.86 -18.40
N TYR A 284 -27.61 16.01 -19.42
CA TYR A 284 -28.19 16.25 -20.73
C TYR A 284 -29.69 16.50 -20.64
N LEU A 285 -30.44 15.60 -20.01
CA LEU A 285 -31.90 15.74 -19.92
C LEU A 285 -32.30 17.02 -19.17
N PHE A 286 -31.61 17.33 -18.09
CA PHE A 286 -31.91 18.49 -17.25
C PHE A 286 -31.63 19.81 -17.96
N TYR A 287 -30.41 20.02 -18.45
CA TYR A 287 -30.01 21.29 -19.05
C TYR A 287 -30.60 21.49 -20.45
N CYS A 288 -30.82 20.43 -21.24
CA CYS A 288 -31.55 20.55 -22.49
C CYS A 288 -33.03 20.91 -22.27
N ALA A 289 -33.69 20.29 -21.28
CA ALA A 289 -35.06 20.66 -20.92
C ALA A 289 -35.14 22.12 -20.44
N LEU A 290 -34.21 22.54 -19.58
CA LEU A 290 -34.15 23.92 -19.07
C LEU A 290 -33.88 24.93 -20.19
N ALA A 291 -32.95 24.62 -21.10
CA ALA A 291 -32.68 25.45 -22.27
C ALA A 291 -33.91 25.55 -23.19
N ALA A 292 -34.63 24.44 -23.42
CA ALA A 292 -35.86 24.44 -24.20
C ALA A 292 -36.94 25.34 -23.58
N VAL A 293 -37.07 25.35 -22.25
CA VAL A 293 -37.99 26.25 -21.53
C VAL A 293 -37.58 27.72 -21.74
N VAL A 294 -36.30 28.06 -21.58
CA VAL A 294 -35.81 29.43 -21.80
C VAL A 294 -36.07 29.89 -23.25
N VAL A 295 -35.83 29.02 -24.24
CA VAL A 295 -36.10 29.31 -25.66
C VAL A 295 -37.60 29.46 -25.92
N ALA A 296 -38.45 28.60 -25.36
CA ALA A 296 -39.90 28.70 -25.52
C ALA A 296 -40.44 30.02 -24.97
N ILE A 297 -39.97 30.44 -23.78
CA ILE A 297 -40.34 31.74 -23.19
C ILE A 297 -39.89 32.90 -24.08
N TRP A 298 -38.70 32.81 -24.65
CA TRP A 298 -38.22 33.81 -25.59
C TRP A 298 -39.09 33.88 -26.85
N CYS A 299 -39.47 32.75 -27.45
CA CYS A 299 -40.40 32.72 -28.59
C CYS A 299 -41.76 33.35 -28.27
N VAL A 300 -42.24 33.23 -27.02
CA VAL A 300 -43.48 33.87 -26.56
C VAL A 300 -43.31 35.37 -26.28
N SER A 301 -42.08 35.81 -25.97
CA SER A 301 -41.76 37.21 -25.64
C SER A 301 -41.39 38.06 -26.85
N LEU A 302 -41.15 37.44 -28.01
CA LEU A 302 -40.99 38.06 -29.33
C LEU A 302 -42.33 38.54 -29.89
#